data_AF-A0A3C1LET0-F1
#
_entry.id   AF-A0A3C1LET0-F1
#
_cell.length_a   1.000
_cell.length_b   1.000
_cell.length_c   1.000
_cell.angle_alpha   90.00
_cell.angle_beta   90.00
_cell.angle_gamma   90.00
#
_symmetry.space_group_name_H-M   'P 1'
#
loop_
_entity.id
_entity.type
_entity.pdbx_description
1 polymer ?
#
loop_
_entity_poly.entity_id
_entity_poly.type
_entity_poly.pdbx_seq_one_letter_code
_entity_poly.pdbx_strand_id
1 'polypeptide(L)' 'WIRQSILQALAEQSRIVRLPLNKVGLSNKILKAYQQLEQEFEREPSDE' A
#
# COMPACT_ATOMS: atom_id res chain seq x y z
N TRP A 1 -9.01 10.34 16.01
CA TRP A 1 -9.16 11.51 15.13
C TRP A 1 -7.84 11.98 14.56
N ILE A 2 -6.87 12.44 15.35
CA ILE A 2 -5.56 12.90 14.85
C ILE A 2 -4.89 11.90 13.88
N ARG A 3 -4.75 10.63 14.26
CA ARG A 3 -4.18 9.59 13.39
C ARG A 3 -4.95 9.40 12.08
N GLN A 4 -6.29 9.41 12.14
CA GLN A 4 -7.16 9.24 10.97
C GLN A 4 -7.06 10.45 10.03
N SER A 5 -7.07 11.66 10.58
CA SER A 5 -6.93 12.90 9.81
C SER A 5 -5.58 12.99 9.09
N ILE A 6 -4.48 12.54 9.72
CA ILE A 6 -3.16 12.47 9.07
C ILE A 6 -3.15 11.45 7.92
N LEU A 7 -3.68 10.25 8.14
CA LEU A 7 -3.74 9.21 7.11
C LEU A 7 -4.64 9.60 5.93
N GLN A 8 -5.76 10.29 6.21
CA GLN A 8 -6.66 10.81 5.18
C GLN A 8 -5.99 11.89 4.32
N ALA A 9 -5.32 12.87 4.94
CA ALA A 9 -4.61 13.92 4.22
C ALA A 9 -3.48 13.36 3.34
N LEU A 10 -2.73 12.37 3.84
CA LEU A 10 -1.73 11.66 3.04
C LEU A 10 -2.37 10.92 1.86
N ALA A 11 -3.49 10.22 2.06
CA ALA A 11 -4.16 9.48 1.00
C ALA A 11 -4.75 10.39 -0.10
N GLU A 12 -5.25 11.58 0.26
CA GLU A 12 -5.87 12.52 -0.67
C GLU A 12 -4.84 13.37 -1.45
N GLN A 13 -3.71 13.74 -0.82
CA GLN A 13 -2.73 14.67 -1.39
C GLN A 13 -1.47 14.01 -1.98
N SER A 14 -1.21 12.74 -1.68
CA SER A 14 0.04 12.04 -2.05
C SER A 14 0.21 11.79 -3.55
N ARG A 15 -0.86 11.79 -4.36
CA ARG A 15 -0.81 11.33 -5.74
C ARG A 15 -1.32 12.40 -6.71
N ILE A 16 -0.63 12.54 -7.84
CA ILE A 16 -0.95 13.45 -8.95
C ILE A 16 -2.35 13.15 -9.52
N VAL A 17 -2.76 11.88 -9.50
CA VAL A 17 -4.10 11.43 -9.88
C VAL A 17 -4.79 10.85 -8.65
N ARG A 18 -6.01 11.34 -8.36
CA ARG A 18 -6.83 10.90 -7.22
C ARG A 18 -7.33 9.48 -7.47
N LEU A 19 -6.94 8.52 -6.64
CA LEU A 19 -7.49 7.16 -6.65
C LEU A 19 -8.44 6.96 -5.47
N PRO A 20 -9.51 6.17 -5.65
CA PRO A 20 -10.46 5.91 -4.59
C PRO A 20 -9.82 5.10 -3.45
N LEU A 21 -10.20 5.39 -2.20
CA LEU A 21 -9.59 4.85 -0.98
C LEU A 21 -9.59 3.31 -0.93
N ASN A 22 -10.59 2.69 -1.57
CA ASN A 22 -10.73 1.24 -1.71
C ASN A 22 -9.59 0.58 -2.54
N LYS A 23 -8.99 1.32 -3.49
CA LYS A 23 -7.85 0.85 -4.29
C LYS A 23 -6.52 1.04 -3.56
N VAL A 24 -6.42 2.06 -2.70
CA VAL A 24 -5.23 2.28 -1.84
C VAL A 24 -5.03 1.13 -0.86
N GLY A 25 -6.13 0.58 -0.32
CA GLY A 25 -6.08 -0.60 0.54
C GLY A 25 -5.55 -1.87 -0.16
N LEU A 26 -5.82 -2.02 -1.47
CA LEU A 26 -5.31 -3.14 -2.25
C LEU A 26 -3.79 -3.06 -2.40
N SER A 27 -3.27 -1.87 -2.69
CA SER A 27 -1.82 -1.63 -2.81
C SER A 27 -1.07 -1.96 -1.52
N ASN A 28 -1.62 -1.61 -0.36
CA ASN A 28 -1.02 -1.96 0.94
C ASN A 28 -1.05 -3.47 1.22
N LYS A 29 -2.07 -4.19 0.74
CA LYS A 29 -2.12 -5.65 0.87
C LYS A 29 -1.07 -6.32 -0.03
N ILE A 30 -0.91 -5.83 -1.25
CA ILE A 30 0.12 -6.31 -2.20
C ILE A 30 1.51 -6.07 -1.59
N LEU A 31 1.77 -4.88 -1.06
CA LEU A 31 3.08 -4.58 -0.43
C LEU A 31 3.39 -5.51 0.75
N LYS A 32 2.39 -5.84 1.57
CA LYS A 32 2.57 -6.80 2.67
C LYS A 32 2.86 -8.21 2.17
N ALA A 33 2.15 -8.67 1.15
CA ALA A 33 2.38 -9.98 0.55
C ALA A 33 3.78 -10.05 -0.09
N TYR A 34 4.18 -8.98 -0.78
CA TYR A 34 5.52 -8.82 -1.36
C TYR A 34 6.61 -8.98 -0.29
N GLN A 35 6.50 -8.24 0.81
CA GLN A 35 7.45 -8.32 1.93
C GLN A 35 7.51 -9.71 2.58
N GLN A 36 6.37 -10.40 2.69
CA GLN A 36 6.30 -11.76 3.24
C GLN A 36 7.00 -12.77 2.33
N LEU A 37 6.73 -12.71 1.02
CA LEU A 37 7.34 -13.58 0.02
C LEU A 37 8.85 -13.32 -0.10
N GLU A 38 9.27 -12.05 -0.08
CA GLU A 38 10.69 -11.68 -0.10
C GLU A 38 11.43 -12.24 1.12
N GLN A 39 10.81 -12.19 2.30
CA GLN A 39 11.38 -12.74 3.52
C GLN A 39 11.43 -14.28 3.53
N GLU A 40 10.43 -14.94 2.98
CA GLU A 40 10.34 -16.41 2.95
C GLU A 40 11.26 -17.04 1.91
N PHE A 41 11.40 -16.42 0.74
CA PHE A 41 12.16 -16.96 -0.38
C PHE A 41 13.55 -16.33 -0.55
N GLU A 42 13.91 -15.33 0.28
CA GLU A 42 15.16 -14.57 0.23
C GLU A 42 15.49 -14.03 -1.18
N ARG A 43 14.46 -13.81 -2.00
CA ARG A 43 14.55 -13.35 -3.39
C ARG A 43 13.35 -12.48 -3.73
N GLU A 44 13.47 -11.69 -4.79
CA GLU A 44 12.34 -10.87 -5.26
C GLU A 44 11.15 -11.77 -5.64
N PRO A 45 9.92 -11.44 -5.18
CA PRO A 45 8.70 -12.10 -5.60
C PRO A 45 8.52 -12.04 -7.12
N SER A 46 8.18 -13.17 -7.73
CA SER A 46 7.81 -13.23 -9.16
C SER A 46 6.36 -12.84 -9.35
N ASP A 47 6.04 -12.22 -10.49
CA ASP A 47 4.68 -11.80 -10.86
C ASP A 47 3.76 -12.98 -11.29
N GLU A 48 4.17 -14.23 -11.08
CA GLU A 48 3.42 -15.45 -11.48
C GLU A 48 2.51 -15.99 -10.38
#